data_AF-A0A091WRF0-F1
#
_entry.id   AF-A0A091WRF0-F1
#
_cell.length_a   1.000
_cell.length_b   1.000
_cell.length_c   1.000
_cell.angle_alpha   90.00
_cell.angle_beta   90.00
_cell.angle_gamma   90.00
#
_symmetry.space_group_name_H-M   'P 1'
#
loop_
_entity.id
_entity.type
_entity.pdbx_description
1 polymer ?
#
loop_
_entity_poly.entity_id
_entity_poly.type
_entity_poly.pdbx_seq_one_letter_code
_entity_poly.pdbx_strand_id
1 'polypeptide(L)'
;QEVLFDVKEAEVLVQEKDSPRLLFCYPYPSISCGGRCVGSSNVFAFCVVASPESPDGSTFDCLVFASSSEHEREETVRRIGKG
;
A
#
# COMPACT_ATOMS: atom_id res chain seq x y z
N GLN A 1 9.46 -1.35 10.74
CA GLN A 1 10.28 -0.34 10.03
C GLN A 1 9.39 0.84 9.74
N GLU A 2 9.82 2.07 10.04
CA GLU A 2 9.08 3.27 9.65
C GLU A 2 9.36 3.59 8.18
N VAL A 3 8.33 4.01 7.47
CA VAL A 3 8.38 4.33 6.04
C VAL A 3 7.62 5.62 5.78
N LEU A 4 8.03 6.34 4.73
CA LEU A 4 7.19 7.36 4.12
C LEU A 4 6.30 6.67 3.08
N PHE A 5 4.98 6.87 3.23
CA PHE A 5 3.96 6.29 2.36
C PHE A 5 3.35 7.40 1.49
N ASP A 6 3.79 7.49 0.24
CA ASP A 6 3.41 8.56 -0.67
C ASP A 6 2.40 8.06 -1.71
N VAL A 7 1.19 8.63 -1.69
CA VAL A 7 0.09 8.26 -2.58
C VAL A 7 0.04 9.28 -3.72
N LYS A 8 0.51 8.87 -4.91
CA LYS A 8 0.53 9.69 -6.12
C LYS A 8 -0.68 9.40 -7.00
N GLU A 9 -0.73 10.10 -8.14
CA GLU A 9 -1.81 9.97 -9.12
C GLU A 9 -1.81 8.62 -9.84
N ALA A 10 -0.64 8.04 -10.14
CA ALA A 10 -0.51 6.80 -10.90
C ALA A 10 -0.02 5.59 -10.07
N GLU A 11 0.52 5.84 -8.88
CA GLU A 11 1.24 4.83 -8.10
C GLU A 11 1.30 5.19 -6.60
N VAL A 12 1.58 4.18 -5.80
CA VAL A 12 1.94 4.33 -4.39
C VAL A 12 3.44 4.07 -4.24
N LEU A 13 4.16 4.98 -3.59
CA LEU A 13 5.58 4.85 -3.30
C LEU A 13 5.80 4.61 -1.80
N VAL A 14 6.66 3.66 -1.48
CA VAL A 14 7.10 3.38 -0.11
C VAL A 14 8.59 3.64 -0.01
N GLN A 15 8.98 4.59 0.82
CA GLN A 15 10.36 5.03 1.00
C GLN A 15 10.81 4.85 2.46
N GLU A 16 12.10 4.74 2.70
CA GLU A 16 12.63 4.85 4.07
C GLU A 16 12.31 6.25 4.63
N LYS A 17 11.94 6.35 5.91
CA LYS A 17 11.56 7.64 6.51
C LYS A 17 12.72 8.64 6.57
N ASP A 18 13.92 8.14 6.89
CA ASP A 18 15.11 8.96 7.14
C ASP A 18 16.10 8.97 5.96
N SER A 19 15.71 8.41 4.81
CA SER A 19 16.55 8.36 3.62
C SER A 19 15.70 8.46 2.34
N PRO A 20 16.23 9.01 1.24
CA PRO A 20 15.49 9.09 -0.02
C PRO A 20 15.37 7.72 -0.74
N ARG A 21 15.72 6.61 -0.06
CA ARG A 21 15.72 5.28 -0.66
C ARG A 21 14.29 4.79 -0.86
N LEU A 22 13.95 4.52 -2.12
CA LEU A 22 12.72 3.84 -2.50
C LEU A 22 12.83 2.35 -2.13
N LEU A 23 11.88 1.87 -1.35
CA LEU A 23 11.74 0.46 -1.01
C LEU A 23 10.84 -0.24 -2.03
N PHE A 24 9.69 0.36 -2.33
CA PHE A 24 8.70 -0.22 -3.23
C PHE A 24 7.94 0.84 -4.04
N CYS A 25 7.50 0.44 -5.23
CA CYS A 25 6.59 1.19 -6.07
C CYS A 25 5.45 0.26 -6.52
N TYR A 26 4.21 0.70 -6.32
CA TYR A 26 3.00 -0.05 -6.67
C TYR A 26 2.12 0.81 -7.60
N PRO A 27 2.19 0.59 -8.92
CA PRO A 27 1.25 1.22 -9.85
C PRO A 27 -0.19 0.79 -9.55
N TYR A 28 -1.18 1.68 -9.67
CA TYR A 28 -2.58 1.34 -9.38
C TYR A 28 -3.10 0.10 -10.13
N PRO A 29 -2.76 -0.15 -11.41
CA PRO A 29 -3.18 -1.37 -12.10
C PRO A 29 -2.69 -2.67 -11.45
N SER A 30 -1.65 -2.61 -10.61
CA SER A 30 -1.15 -3.77 -9.86
C SER A 30 -1.88 -3.97 -8.52
N ILE A 31 -2.60 -2.96 -8.02
CA ILE A 31 -3.33 -2.98 -6.75
C ILE A 31 -4.74 -3.51 -7.02
N SER A 32 -5.09 -4.65 -6.40
CA SER A 32 -6.40 -5.26 -6.59
C SER A 32 -7.46 -4.77 -5.60
N CYS A 33 -7.07 -4.58 -4.34
CA CYS A 33 -7.98 -4.14 -3.29
C CYS A 33 -7.22 -3.53 -2.12
N GLY A 34 -7.92 -2.71 -1.33
CA GLY A 34 -7.41 -2.13 -0.08
C GLY A 34 -8.47 -2.19 1.02
N GLY A 35 -8.03 -2.26 2.27
CA GLY A 35 -8.92 -2.42 3.41
C GLY A 35 -8.32 -1.94 4.73
N ARG A 36 -9.20 -1.80 5.73
CA ARG A 36 -8.86 -1.45 7.11
C ARG A 36 -9.01 -2.66 8.02
N CYS A 37 -8.20 -2.75 9.07
CA CYS A 37 -8.34 -3.80 10.07
C CYS A 37 -9.50 -3.47 11.03
N VAL A 38 -10.45 -4.40 11.21
CA VAL A 38 -11.61 -4.20 12.12
C VAL A 38 -11.18 -4.11 13.59
N GLY A 39 -10.05 -4.72 13.95
CA GLY A 39 -9.53 -4.72 15.33
C GLY A 39 -8.45 -3.67 15.61
N SER A 40 -8.09 -2.82 14.64
CA SER A 40 -7.06 -1.81 14.81
C SER A 40 -7.37 -0.58 13.97
N SER A 41 -7.51 0.57 14.65
CA SER A 41 -7.94 1.83 14.04
C SER A 41 -6.88 2.48 13.15
N ASN A 42 -5.62 2.10 13.29
CA ASN A 42 -4.49 2.64 12.52
C ASN A 42 -3.88 1.66 11.52
N VAL A 43 -4.38 0.42 11.44
CA VAL A 43 -3.84 -0.58 10.50
C VAL A 43 -4.68 -0.65 9.22
N PHE A 44 -3.99 -0.67 8.09
CA PHE A 44 -4.56 -0.90 6.77
C PHE A 44 -3.71 -1.86 5.96
N ALA A 45 -4.30 -2.41 4.91
CA ALA A 45 -3.61 -3.28 3.98
C ALA A 45 -4.11 -3.09 2.55
N PHE A 46 -3.27 -3.44 1.58
CA PHE A 46 -3.69 -3.58 0.19
C PHE A 46 -2.99 -4.77 -0.47
N CYS A 47 -3.66 -5.34 -1.46
CA CYS A 47 -3.19 -6.51 -2.20
C CYS A 47 -2.61 -6.08 -3.54
N VAL A 48 -1.41 -6.55 -3.86
CA VAL A 48 -0.74 -6.31 -5.14
C VAL A 48 -0.43 -7.62 -5.85
N VAL A 49 -0.43 -7.63 -7.18
CA VAL A 49 -0.01 -8.81 -7.94
C VAL A 49 1.48 -9.07 -7.72
N ALA A 50 1.84 -10.25 -7.20
CA ALA A 50 3.21 -10.59 -6.79
C ALA A 50 4.16 -10.84 -7.97
N SER A 51 3.63 -11.28 -9.12
CA SER A 51 4.37 -11.37 -10.39
C SER A 51 3.41 -11.49 -11.58
N PRO A 52 3.44 -10.55 -12.55
CA PRO A 52 2.69 -10.69 -13.79
C PRO A 52 3.31 -11.71 -14.78
N GLU A 53 4.54 -12.17 -14.54
CA GLU A 53 5.31 -13.02 -15.46
C GLU A 53 5.31 -14.52 -15.07
N SER A 54 4.70 -14.90 -13.95
CA SER A 54 4.65 -16.30 -13.53
C SER A 54 3.62 -17.09 -14.33
N PRO A 55 4.02 -18.18 -15.03
CA PRO A 55 3.14 -18.93 -15.93
C PRO A 55 2.00 -19.71 -15.24
N ASP A 56 2.07 -19.93 -13.92
CA ASP A 56 1.19 -20.86 -13.19
C ASP A 56 0.15 -20.21 -12.27
N GLY A 57 -0.04 -18.88 -12.38
CA GLY A 57 -1.15 -18.19 -11.72
C GLY A 57 -0.74 -16.88 -11.04
N SER A 58 -1.57 -15.86 -11.23
CA SER A 58 -1.41 -14.58 -10.55
C SER A 58 -1.67 -14.75 -9.05
N THR A 59 -0.63 -14.62 -8.24
CA THR A 59 -0.74 -14.55 -6.78
C THR A 59 -0.77 -13.09 -6.34
N PHE A 60 -1.32 -12.85 -5.14
CA PHE A 60 -1.37 -11.53 -4.54
C PHE A 60 -0.56 -11.49 -3.25
N ASP A 61 0.26 -10.46 -3.12
CA ASP A 61 0.91 -10.10 -1.86
C ASP A 61 0.02 -9.11 -1.10
N CYS A 62 -0.31 -9.44 0.15
CA CYS A 62 -1.03 -8.54 1.04
C CYS A 62 -0.04 -7.76 1.90
N LEU A 63 0.04 -6.45 1.66
CA LEU A 63 0.96 -5.56 2.33
C LEU A 63 0.25 -4.83 3.46
N VAL A 64 0.76 -4.95 4.67
CA VAL A 64 0.14 -4.41 5.89
C VAL A 64 0.96 -3.25 6.44
N PHE A 65 0.29 -2.14 6.73
CA PHE A 65 0.88 -0.91 7.25
C PHE A 65 0.13 -0.43 8.49
N ALA A 66 0.85 0.25 9.38
CA ALA A 66 0.29 0.97 10.51
C ALA A 66 0.59 2.47 10.35
N SER A 67 -0.44 3.30 10.38
CA SER A 67 -0.30 4.76 10.38
C SER A 67 -0.05 5.29 11.80
N SER A 68 0.32 6.57 11.89
CA SER A 68 0.48 7.26 13.17
C SER A 68 -0.85 7.59 13.84
N SER A 69 -1.93 7.68 13.06
CA SER A 69 -3.28 7.99 13.54
C SER A 69 -4.38 7.35 12.69
N GLU A 70 -5.57 7.17 13.26
CA GLU A 70 -6.75 6.69 12.52
C GLU A 70 -7.08 7.61 11.33
N HIS A 71 -7.00 8.93 11.52
CA HIS A 71 -7.26 9.91 10.46
C HIS A 71 -6.36 9.71 9.23
N GLU A 72 -5.05 9.55 9.47
CA GLU A 72 -4.08 9.28 8.41
C GLU A 72 -4.37 7.95 7.70
N ARG A 73 -4.76 6.91 8.44
CA ARG A 73 -5.20 5.64 7.83
C ARG A 73 -6.43 5.82 6.95
N GLU A 74 -7.42 6.59 7.39
CA GLU A 74 -8.64 6.85 6.61
C GLU A 74 -8.31 7.55 5.30
N GLU A 75 -7.49 8.59 5.39
CA GLU A 75 -7.10 9.38 4.24
C GLU A 75 -6.30 8.54 3.24
N THR A 76 -5.31 7.77 3.71
CA THR A 76 -4.52 6.89 2.86
C THR A 76 -5.40 5.86 2.14
N VAL A 77 -6.26 5.14 2.87
CA VAL A 77 -7.17 4.15 2.25
C VAL A 77 -8.11 4.82 1.24
N ARG A 78 -8.65 6.00 1.57
CA ARG A 78 -9.52 6.76 0.68
C ARG A 78 -8.80 7.22 -0.59
N ARG A 79 -7.54 7.65 -0.49
CA ARG A 79 -6.76 8.11 -1.63
C ARG A 79 -6.38 6.94 -2.54
N ILE A 80 -5.99 5.79 -1.97
CA ILE A 80 -5.72 4.58 -2.75
C ILE A 80 -6.98 4.15 -3.51
N GLY A 81 -8.16 4.15 -2.86
CA GLY A 81 -9.41 3.76 -3.51
C GLY A 81 -9.94 4.71 -4.59
N LYS A 82 -9.23 5.82 -4.89
CA LYS A 82 -9.56 6.72 -6.00
C LYS A 82 -8.72 6.48 -7.26
N GLY A 83 -7.57 5.81 -7.12
CA GLY A 83 -6.72 5.41 -8.26
C GLY A 83 -7.13 4.04 -8.76
#